data_AF-A0A8T4V349-F1
#
_entry.id   AF-A0A8T4V349-F1
#
_cell.length_a   1.000
_cell.length_b   1.000
_cell.length_c   1.000
_cell.angle_alpha   90.00
_cell.angle_beta   90.00
_cell.angle_gamma   90.00
#
_symmetry.space_group_name_H-M   'P 1'
#
loop_
_entity.id
_entity.type
_entity.pdbx_description
1 polymer ?
#
loop_
_entity_poly.entity_id
_entity_poly.type
_entity_poly.pdbx_seq_one_letter_code
_entity_poly.pdbx_strand_id
1 'polypeptide(L)'
;MTYQSLFDELDKGLMGNNDYFRGRKDDLCYLAIFKELLSELQSAVSVRTPDSDFENLEKRVFHPPRVIRKLLDHKLGTKRDTSYLAEGGRLFCDALQIGLRTYRGEDTSALIAKLERGIGEMDEDLLFENVYQPPDKTTFTSSAPNYSVQTARNIQGTTTQQDLLFIALAHGGVAAGMDVFLRYCALADSRDSEFYVVRFSRCKKLDHEPRLNEREREMLREKAERKEIIVFDEDSWTGGTINIAAGYFGNLFQRRVMCFTNLHP
;
A
#
# COMPACT_ATOMS: atom_id res chain seq x y z
N MET A 1 -19.98 0.24 8.71
CA MET A 1 -19.08 0.65 9.82
C MET A 1 -18.27 1.82 9.29
N THR A 2 -18.26 2.98 9.95
CA THR A 2 -17.58 4.18 9.42
C THR A 2 -16.07 4.00 9.55
N TYR A 3 -15.34 3.98 8.44
CA TYR A 3 -13.87 3.92 8.46
C TYR A 3 -13.33 5.22 9.08
N GLN A 4 -12.60 5.10 10.19
CA GLN A 4 -11.83 6.18 10.80
C GLN A 4 -10.40 6.08 10.28
N SER A 5 -9.98 7.06 9.49
CA SER A 5 -8.65 7.02 8.86
C SER A 5 -7.57 7.44 9.86
N LEU A 6 -6.51 6.62 9.95
CA LEU A 6 -5.31 6.97 10.70
C LEU A 6 -4.63 8.22 10.14
N PHE A 7 -4.82 8.53 8.85
CA PHE A 7 -4.30 9.76 8.25
C PHE A 7 -5.07 10.99 8.75
N ASP A 8 -6.39 10.88 8.96
CA ASP A 8 -7.19 11.96 9.55
C ASP A 8 -6.76 12.23 11.00
N GLU A 9 -6.48 11.16 11.76
CA GLU A 9 -5.97 11.27 13.13
C GLU A 9 -4.56 11.89 13.15
N LEU A 10 -3.69 11.45 12.23
CA LEU A 10 -2.32 11.94 12.15
C LEU A 10 -2.26 13.41 11.72
N ASP A 11 -3.12 13.81 10.77
CA ASP A 11 -3.19 15.19 10.27
C ASP A 11 -3.69 16.19 11.32
N LYS A 12 -4.60 15.77 12.20
CA LYS A 12 -5.07 16.60 13.33
C LYS A 12 -3.94 16.91 14.33
N GLY A 13 -2.96 16.01 14.45
CA GLY A 13 -1.81 16.15 15.34
C GLY A 13 -2.16 16.25 16.83
N LEU A 14 -1.12 16.39 17.67
CA LEU A 14 -1.24 16.55 19.13
C LEU A 14 -1.88 17.88 19.57
N MET A 15 -2.06 18.85 18.66
CA MET A 15 -2.49 20.22 18.97
C MET A 15 -3.69 20.70 18.12
N GLY A 16 -4.29 19.85 17.29
CA GLY A 16 -5.46 20.21 16.46
C GLY A 16 -5.17 21.09 15.25
N ASN A 17 -3.90 21.26 14.85
CA ASN A 17 -3.52 22.00 13.65
C ASN A 17 -3.39 21.02 12.47
N ASN A 18 -4.30 21.13 11.49
CA ASN A 18 -4.39 20.32 10.27
C ASN A 18 -3.26 20.61 9.27
N ASP A 19 -2.01 20.42 9.69
CA ASP A 19 -0.83 20.77 8.87
C ASP A 19 0.28 19.71 8.97
N TYR A 20 0.03 18.48 9.47
CA TYR A 20 1.09 17.47 9.57
C TYR A 20 1.72 17.16 8.21
N PHE A 21 0.88 16.99 7.19
CA PHE A 21 1.33 16.75 5.81
C PHE A 21 1.81 18.04 5.10
N ARG A 22 1.76 19.20 5.77
CA ARG A 22 2.18 20.51 5.24
C ARG A 22 3.46 20.98 5.94
N GLY A 23 4.58 20.86 5.23
CA GLY A 23 5.80 21.61 5.57
C GLY A 23 6.95 20.79 6.15
N ARG A 24 6.77 19.50 6.41
CA ARG A 24 7.86 18.60 6.79
C ARG A 24 8.45 17.90 5.57
N LYS A 25 9.55 18.46 5.04
CA LYS A 25 10.15 18.03 3.76
C LYS A 25 10.99 16.76 3.87
N ASP A 26 11.34 16.33 5.09
CA ASP A 26 12.31 15.25 5.36
C ASP A 26 11.71 14.00 6.06
N ASP A 27 10.40 13.98 6.35
CA ASP A 27 9.80 13.09 7.37
C ASP A 27 9.49 11.66 6.94
N LEU A 28 9.58 11.32 5.65
CA LEU A 28 9.43 9.91 5.22
C LEU A 28 10.71 9.09 5.34
N CYS A 29 11.82 9.71 5.76
CA CYS A 29 13.10 9.03 5.88
C CYS A 29 13.00 7.84 6.87
N TYR A 30 13.57 6.70 6.49
CA TYR A 30 13.65 5.54 7.36
C TYR A 30 14.85 4.66 7.00
N LEU A 31 15.57 4.20 8.02
CA LEU A 31 16.64 3.22 7.90
C LEU A 31 16.65 2.33 9.13
N ALA A 32 16.37 1.06 8.91
CA ALA A 32 16.49 -0.01 9.92
C ALA A 32 16.66 -1.35 9.19
N ILE A 33 17.02 -2.41 9.91
CA ILE A 33 16.90 -3.76 9.34
C ILE A 33 15.43 -4.20 9.30
N PHE A 34 15.09 -5.14 8.41
CA PHE A 34 13.70 -5.51 8.21
C PHE A 34 13.03 -6.09 9.48
N LYS A 35 13.78 -6.84 10.27
CA LYS A 35 13.32 -7.35 11.57
C LYS A 35 12.95 -6.25 12.56
N GLU A 36 13.74 -5.17 12.61
CA GLU A 36 13.43 -4.02 13.47
C GLU A 36 12.14 -3.34 13.02
N LEU A 37 11.94 -3.13 11.71
CA LEU A 37 10.69 -2.59 11.16
C LEU A 37 9.46 -3.42 11.58
N LEU A 38 9.57 -4.75 11.51
CA LEU A 38 8.49 -5.65 11.93
C LEU A 38 8.21 -5.52 13.44
N SER A 39 9.25 -5.45 14.26
CA SER A 39 9.13 -5.25 15.72
C SER A 39 8.52 -3.89 16.07
N GLU A 40 8.94 -2.81 15.41
CA GLU A 40 8.39 -1.47 15.61
C GLU A 40 6.90 -1.42 15.25
N LEU A 41 6.52 -2.03 14.12
CA LEU A 41 5.12 -2.13 13.71
C LEU A 41 4.31 -2.97 14.70
N GLN A 42 4.84 -4.12 15.13
CA GLN A 42 4.18 -4.99 16.10
C GLN A 42 3.93 -4.26 17.43
N SER A 43 4.92 -3.52 17.92
CA SER A 43 4.77 -2.70 19.13
C SER A 43 3.69 -1.63 18.94
N ALA A 44 3.70 -0.94 17.80
CA ALA A 44 2.77 0.17 17.53
C ALA A 44 1.30 -0.30 17.42
N VAL A 45 1.04 -1.53 16.93
CA VAL A 45 -0.34 -2.07 16.82
C VAL A 45 -0.84 -2.75 18.09
N SER A 46 0.08 -3.17 18.98
CA SER A 46 -0.26 -3.86 20.24
C SER A 46 -0.71 -2.88 21.34
N VAL A 47 -0.29 -1.62 21.26
CA VAL A 47 -0.54 -0.60 22.28
C VAL A 47 -1.81 0.18 21.93
N ARG A 48 -2.87 0.02 22.73
CA ARG A 48 -4.12 0.81 22.68
C ARG A 48 -4.20 1.85 23.82
N THR A 49 -3.08 2.47 24.21
CA THR A 49 -3.09 3.46 25.28
C THR A 49 -3.22 4.89 24.75
N PRO A 50 -4.14 5.71 25.30
CA PRO A 50 -4.41 7.08 24.84
C PRO A 50 -3.22 8.05 24.87
N ASP A 51 -2.20 7.79 25.69
CA ASP A 51 -1.15 8.78 25.99
C ASP A 51 0.18 8.55 25.23
N SER A 52 0.23 7.56 24.32
CA SER A 52 1.42 7.22 23.50
C SER A 52 1.26 7.60 22.02
N ASP A 53 0.38 8.56 21.74
CA ASP A 53 -0.47 8.53 20.55
C ASP A 53 0.26 8.85 19.23
N PHE A 54 1.20 9.79 19.21
CA PHE A 54 1.65 10.33 17.93
C PHE A 54 2.70 9.48 17.20
N GLU A 55 3.78 9.07 17.88
CA GLU A 55 4.84 8.28 17.26
C GLU A 55 4.32 6.90 16.84
N ASN A 56 3.47 6.26 17.67
CA ASN A 56 2.83 5.01 17.31
C ASN A 56 1.86 5.18 16.14
N LEU A 57 1.15 6.30 16.04
CA LEU A 57 0.29 6.61 14.90
C LEU A 57 1.10 6.77 13.61
N GLU A 58 2.22 7.51 13.64
CA GLU A 58 3.15 7.60 12.50
C GLU A 58 3.65 6.22 12.07
N LYS A 59 4.03 5.37 13.02
CA LYS A 59 4.45 3.98 12.75
C LYS A 59 3.32 3.18 12.11
N ARG A 60 2.10 3.26 12.62
CA ARG A 60 0.92 2.57 12.05
C ARG A 60 0.56 3.06 10.65
N VAL A 61 0.83 4.32 10.32
CA VAL A 61 0.63 4.89 8.98
C VAL A 61 1.75 4.48 8.02
N PHE A 62 3.02 4.60 8.41
CA PHE A 62 4.14 4.49 7.47
C PHE A 62 4.88 3.16 7.49
N HIS A 63 4.78 2.33 8.53
CA HIS A 63 5.46 1.03 8.55
C HIS A 63 4.81 -0.04 7.68
N PRO A 64 3.46 -0.20 7.64
CA PRO A 64 2.86 -1.18 6.75
C PRO A 64 3.28 -1.03 5.27
N PRO A 65 3.26 0.17 4.65
CA PRO A 65 3.73 0.32 3.28
C PRO A 65 5.23 0.04 3.14
N ARG A 66 6.07 0.27 4.16
CA ARG A 66 7.50 -0.10 4.15
C ARG A 66 7.69 -1.62 4.12
N VAL A 67 6.91 -2.37 4.91
CA VAL A 67 6.92 -3.85 4.91
C VAL A 67 6.54 -4.39 3.54
N ILE A 68 5.44 -3.88 2.97
CA ILE A 68 4.95 -4.27 1.63
C ILE A 68 5.99 -3.99 0.56
N ARG A 69 6.61 -2.80 0.58
CA ARG A 69 7.65 -2.41 -0.37
C ARG A 69 8.90 -3.28 -0.25
N LYS A 70 9.31 -3.64 0.97
CA LYS A 70 10.48 -4.50 1.20
C LYS A 70 10.29 -5.88 0.58
N LEU A 71 9.12 -6.50 0.78
CA LEU A 71 8.79 -7.79 0.16
C LEU A 71 8.71 -7.69 -1.37
N LEU A 72 8.13 -6.61 -1.90
CA LEU A 72 8.15 -6.35 -3.34
C LEU A 72 9.57 -6.17 -3.89
N ASP A 73 10.44 -5.46 -3.18
CA ASP A 73 11.82 -5.23 -3.61
C ASP A 73 12.65 -6.51 -3.59
N HIS A 74 12.41 -7.38 -2.60
CA HIS A 74 13.02 -8.70 -2.55
C HIS A 74 12.57 -9.54 -3.77
N LYS A 75 11.25 -9.62 -4.03
CA LYS A 75 10.68 -10.28 -5.22
C LYS A 75 11.33 -9.82 -6.53
N LEU A 76 11.60 -8.52 -6.67
CA LEU A 76 12.18 -7.93 -7.88
C LEU A 76 13.70 -8.11 -7.97
N GLY A 77 14.38 -8.28 -6.83
CA GLY A 77 15.84 -8.44 -6.74
C GLY A 77 16.32 -9.88 -6.95
N THR A 78 15.49 -10.87 -6.65
CA THR A 78 15.78 -12.28 -6.85
C THR A 78 15.77 -12.61 -8.35
N LYS A 79 16.96 -12.66 -8.96
CA LYS A 79 17.18 -13.19 -10.32
C LYS A 79 16.88 -14.71 -10.44
N ARG A 80 16.60 -15.39 -9.32
CA ARG A 80 16.47 -16.84 -9.23
C ARG A 80 15.01 -17.27 -9.16
N ASP A 81 14.65 -18.08 -10.14
CA ASP A 81 13.83 -19.28 -10.08
C ASP A 81 12.73 -19.36 -9.00
N THR A 82 11.50 -19.37 -9.50
CA THR A 82 10.35 -20.24 -9.15
C THR A 82 9.93 -20.51 -7.69
N SER A 83 10.79 -20.48 -6.67
CA SER A 83 10.41 -20.73 -5.26
C SER A 83 9.64 -19.57 -4.62
N TYR A 84 9.95 -18.32 -5.01
CA TYR A 84 9.18 -17.15 -4.57
C TYR A 84 7.71 -17.17 -5.07
N LEU A 85 7.40 -17.98 -6.09
CA LEU A 85 6.08 -18.02 -6.74
C LEU A 85 4.96 -18.61 -5.88
N ALA A 86 5.29 -19.31 -4.78
CA ALA A 86 4.27 -19.87 -3.87
C ALA A 86 4.27 -19.21 -2.50
N GLU A 87 5.41 -19.24 -1.79
CA GLU A 87 5.48 -18.73 -0.42
C GLU A 87 5.68 -17.22 -0.39
N GLY A 88 6.54 -16.66 -1.25
CA GLY A 88 6.73 -15.21 -1.37
C GLY A 88 5.46 -14.45 -1.75
N GLY A 89 4.63 -15.03 -2.62
CA GLY A 89 3.30 -14.50 -2.94
C GLY A 89 2.35 -14.49 -1.73
N ARG A 90 2.40 -15.54 -0.89
CA ARG A 90 1.61 -15.59 0.35
C ARG A 90 2.09 -14.58 1.38
N LEU A 91 3.40 -14.46 1.60
CA LEU A 91 3.96 -13.47 2.54
C LEU A 91 3.61 -12.04 2.13
N PHE A 92 3.62 -11.76 0.82
CA PHE A 92 3.17 -10.48 0.29
C PHE A 92 1.68 -10.21 0.56
N CYS A 93 0.80 -11.20 0.32
CA CYS A 93 -0.61 -11.08 0.66
C CYS A 93 -0.85 -10.91 2.17
N ASP A 94 -0.10 -11.63 3.02
CA ASP A 94 -0.15 -11.46 4.48
C ASP A 94 0.26 -10.02 4.88
N ALA A 95 1.27 -9.43 4.23
CA ALA A 95 1.66 -8.03 4.45
C ALA A 95 0.60 -7.02 3.99
N LEU A 96 -0.07 -7.25 2.85
CA LEU A 96 -1.21 -6.42 2.41
C LEU A 96 -2.35 -6.47 3.44
N GLN A 97 -2.67 -7.67 3.94
CA GLN A 97 -3.70 -7.87 4.96
C GLN A 97 -3.34 -7.17 6.26
N ILE A 98 -2.08 -7.26 6.72
CA ILE A 98 -1.59 -6.52 7.88
C ILE A 98 -1.81 -5.02 7.69
N GLY A 99 -1.43 -4.45 6.54
CA GLY A 99 -1.63 -3.02 6.29
C GLY A 99 -3.08 -2.57 6.36
N LEU A 100 -3.97 -3.26 5.63
CA LEU A 100 -5.40 -2.92 5.63
C LEU A 100 -6.04 -3.05 7.03
N ARG A 101 -5.70 -4.10 7.77
CA ARG A 101 -6.24 -4.34 9.13
C ARG A 101 -5.67 -3.33 10.14
N THR A 102 -4.39 -3.00 10.04
CA THR A 102 -3.76 -1.94 10.86
C THR A 102 -4.46 -0.60 10.64
N TYR A 103 -4.74 -0.23 9.39
CA TYR A 103 -5.45 1.02 9.06
C TYR A 103 -6.89 1.03 9.57
N ARG A 104 -7.55 -0.14 9.65
CA ARG A 104 -8.86 -0.30 10.30
C ARG A 104 -8.81 -0.26 11.84
N GLY A 105 -7.64 -0.10 12.45
CA GLY A 105 -7.50 -0.09 13.91
C GLY A 105 -7.54 -1.47 14.55
N GLU A 106 -7.36 -2.53 13.75
CA GLU A 106 -7.28 -3.89 14.27
C GLU A 106 -5.89 -4.19 14.83
N ASP A 107 -5.84 -5.03 15.87
CA ASP A 107 -4.58 -5.58 16.37
C ASP A 107 -4.07 -6.65 15.37
N THR A 108 -2.94 -6.36 14.74
CA THR A 108 -2.27 -7.22 13.76
C THR A 108 -1.01 -7.86 14.30
N SER A 109 -0.72 -7.75 15.60
CA SER A 109 0.51 -8.24 16.23
C SER A 109 0.79 -9.72 15.94
N ALA A 110 -0.22 -10.57 16.06
CA ALA A 110 -0.10 -12.00 15.78
C ALA A 110 0.15 -12.30 14.28
N LEU A 111 -0.42 -11.48 13.37
CA LEU A 111 -0.15 -11.61 11.94
C LEU A 111 1.28 -11.18 11.60
N ILE A 112 1.77 -10.11 12.23
CA ILE A 112 3.15 -9.65 12.05
C ILE A 112 4.15 -10.71 12.51
N ALA A 113 3.93 -11.30 13.70
CA ALA A 113 4.78 -12.39 14.19
C ALA A 113 4.71 -13.64 13.28
N LYS A 114 3.56 -13.93 12.68
CA LYS A 114 3.42 -15.00 11.69
C LYS A 114 4.16 -14.68 10.40
N LEU A 115 4.08 -13.44 9.92
CA LEU A 115 4.80 -12.96 8.75
C LEU A 115 6.32 -13.05 8.96
N GLU A 116 6.83 -12.60 10.11
CA GLU A 116 8.25 -12.69 10.47
C GLU A 116 8.76 -14.13 10.43
N ARG A 117 8.02 -15.07 11.06
CA ARG A 117 8.36 -16.50 11.01
C ARG A 117 8.36 -17.03 9.58
N GLY A 118 7.34 -16.70 8.79
CA GLY A 118 7.26 -17.13 7.39
C GLY A 118 8.39 -16.56 6.52
N ILE A 119 8.85 -15.33 6.79
CA ILE A 119 10.03 -14.77 6.15
C ILE A 119 11.26 -15.57 6.58
N GLY A 120 11.46 -15.84 7.87
CA GLY A 120 12.61 -16.62 8.36
C GLY A 120 12.67 -18.05 7.80
N GLU A 121 11.52 -18.68 7.58
CA GLU A 121 11.42 -20.00 6.93
C GLU A 121 11.78 -19.96 5.43
N MET A 122 11.40 -18.88 4.74
CA MET A 122 11.65 -18.71 3.30
C MET A 122 13.08 -18.26 3.01
N ASP A 123 13.52 -17.21 3.70
CA ASP A 123 14.82 -16.55 3.55
C ASP A 123 15.15 -15.76 4.83
N GLU A 124 15.91 -16.36 5.73
CA GLU A 124 16.31 -15.71 6.99
C GLU A 124 17.15 -14.45 6.77
N ASP A 125 17.98 -14.42 5.71
CA ASP A 125 18.84 -13.27 5.42
C ASP A 125 17.99 -12.01 5.12
N LEU A 126 16.80 -12.19 4.56
CA LEU A 126 15.86 -11.09 4.29
C LEU A 126 15.47 -10.32 5.56
N LEU A 127 15.39 -10.97 6.73
CA LEU A 127 15.09 -10.30 8.00
C LEU A 127 16.18 -9.31 8.42
N PHE A 128 17.42 -9.55 7.98
CA PHE A 128 18.58 -8.74 8.33
C PHE A 128 18.99 -7.76 7.23
N GLU A 129 18.31 -7.77 6.08
CA GLU A 129 18.52 -6.76 5.06
C GLU A 129 17.97 -5.38 5.49
N ASN A 130 18.67 -4.32 5.06
CA ASN A 130 18.22 -2.96 5.29
C ASN A 130 16.90 -2.65 4.57
N VAL A 131 16.02 -1.95 5.26
CA VAL A 131 14.90 -1.19 4.70
C VAL A 131 15.32 0.27 4.67
N TYR A 132 15.46 0.81 3.46
CA TYR A 132 15.81 2.20 3.25
C TYR A 132 14.71 2.93 2.50
N GLN A 133 14.16 3.97 3.13
CA GLN A 133 13.29 4.94 2.48
C GLN A 133 13.99 6.30 2.52
N PRO A 134 14.40 6.86 1.37
CA PRO A 134 14.91 8.22 1.33
C PRO A 134 13.77 9.22 1.60
N PRO A 135 14.10 10.48 1.92
CA PRO A 135 13.12 11.57 1.93
C PRO A 135 12.32 11.60 0.62
N ASP A 136 10.99 11.61 0.74
CA ASP A 136 10.07 11.58 -0.40
C ASP A 136 8.90 12.53 -0.15
N LYS A 137 9.11 13.81 -0.45
CA LYS A 137 8.10 14.83 -0.22
C LYS A 137 6.81 14.59 -1.01
N THR A 138 6.90 14.04 -2.21
CA THR A 138 5.75 13.80 -3.07
C THR A 138 4.85 12.74 -2.45
N THR A 139 5.40 11.59 -2.06
CA THR A 139 4.65 10.52 -1.38
C THR A 139 4.10 10.98 -0.03
N PHE A 140 4.84 11.82 0.69
CA PHE A 140 4.35 12.35 1.96
C PHE A 140 3.15 13.27 1.74
N THR A 141 3.26 14.22 0.80
CA THR A 141 2.18 15.18 0.49
C THR A 141 0.95 14.45 -0.07
N SER A 142 1.15 13.46 -0.93
CA SER A 142 0.07 12.67 -1.52
C SER A 142 -0.68 11.84 -0.49
N SER A 143 -0.08 11.57 0.67
CA SER A 143 -0.73 10.85 1.77
C SER A 143 -1.66 11.74 2.59
N ALA A 144 -1.75 13.05 2.31
CA ALA A 144 -2.63 13.94 3.06
C ALA A 144 -4.12 13.55 2.88
N PRO A 145 -4.92 13.55 3.96
CA PRO A 145 -6.27 13.01 3.93
C PRO A 145 -7.21 13.66 2.91
N ASN A 146 -7.09 14.97 2.70
CA ASN A 146 -7.94 15.71 1.76
C ASN A 146 -7.88 15.13 0.34
N TYR A 147 -6.71 14.65 -0.09
CA TYR A 147 -6.54 14.01 -1.39
C TYR A 147 -7.27 12.66 -1.43
N SER A 148 -7.00 11.81 -0.43
CA SER A 148 -7.61 10.48 -0.37
C SER A 148 -9.15 10.51 -0.30
N VAL A 149 -9.73 11.49 0.41
CA VAL A 149 -11.18 11.73 0.49
C VAL A 149 -11.73 12.11 -0.87
N GLN A 150 -11.07 13.04 -1.57
CA GLN A 150 -11.52 13.48 -2.89
C GLN A 150 -11.43 12.35 -3.91
N THR A 151 -10.31 11.62 -3.97
CA THR A 151 -10.15 10.50 -4.89
C THR A 151 -11.15 9.38 -4.63
N ALA A 152 -11.41 9.03 -3.37
CA ALA A 152 -12.41 8.01 -3.03
C ALA A 152 -13.82 8.40 -3.51
N ARG A 153 -14.19 9.68 -3.40
CA ARG A 153 -15.46 10.21 -3.93
C ARG A 153 -15.50 10.21 -5.46
N ASN A 154 -14.39 10.58 -6.11
CA ASN A 154 -14.29 10.57 -7.58
C ASN A 154 -14.42 9.14 -8.12
N ILE A 155 -13.81 8.15 -7.46
CA ILE A 155 -13.98 6.74 -7.79
C ILE A 155 -15.46 6.36 -7.64
N GLN A 156 -16.08 6.59 -6.47
CA GLN A 156 -17.49 6.27 -6.23
C GLN A 156 -18.44 6.90 -7.27
N GLY A 157 -18.20 8.16 -7.65
CA GLY A 157 -19.02 8.86 -8.64
C GLY A 157 -18.81 8.40 -10.09
N THR A 158 -17.73 7.68 -10.37
CA THR A 158 -17.37 7.21 -11.72
C THR A 158 -17.67 5.73 -11.92
N THR A 159 -17.52 4.92 -10.86
CA THR A 159 -17.75 3.47 -10.89
C THR A 159 -19.22 3.15 -11.00
N THR A 160 -19.55 2.18 -11.83
CA THR A 160 -20.92 1.63 -11.96
C THR A 160 -21.13 0.41 -11.09
N GLN A 161 -20.04 -0.23 -10.65
CA GLN A 161 -20.06 -1.38 -9.76
C GLN A 161 -19.67 -0.96 -8.34
N GLN A 162 -20.26 -1.64 -7.36
CA GLN A 162 -19.97 -1.43 -5.95
C GLN A 162 -18.61 -2.04 -5.54
N ASP A 163 -18.21 -3.14 -6.17
CA ASP A 163 -16.99 -3.85 -5.82
C ASP A 163 -15.89 -3.63 -6.87
N LEU A 164 -14.67 -3.41 -6.38
CA LEU A 164 -13.51 -3.06 -7.18
C LEU A 164 -12.36 -4.05 -6.98
N LEU A 165 -11.57 -4.23 -8.03
CA LEU A 165 -10.18 -4.61 -7.89
C LEU A 165 -9.33 -3.33 -7.96
N PHE A 166 -8.82 -2.90 -6.82
CA PHE A 166 -8.02 -1.69 -6.67
C PHE A 166 -6.53 -2.04 -6.69
N ILE A 167 -5.80 -1.57 -7.71
CA ILE A 167 -4.39 -1.85 -7.93
C ILE A 167 -3.58 -0.57 -7.75
N ALA A 168 -2.88 -0.44 -6.62
CA ALA A 168 -1.99 0.68 -6.35
C ALA A 168 -0.58 0.45 -6.92
N LEU A 169 0.02 1.49 -7.50
CA LEU A 169 1.40 1.48 -7.97
C LEU A 169 2.37 1.77 -6.81
N ALA A 170 3.29 0.85 -6.54
CA ALA A 170 4.13 0.83 -5.33
C ALA A 170 5.37 1.74 -5.40
N HIS A 171 5.31 2.81 -6.19
CA HIS A 171 6.38 3.80 -6.34
C HIS A 171 6.32 4.92 -5.28
N GLY A 172 5.17 5.02 -4.61
CA GLY A 172 4.84 5.85 -3.45
C GLY A 172 3.40 5.58 -2.96
N GLY A 173 2.54 5.06 -3.83
CA GLY A 173 1.09 4.98 -3.68
C GLY A 173 0.56 3.86 -2.81
N VAL A 174 1.40 3.12 -2.10
CA VAL A 174 0.91 2.07 -1.18
C VAL A 174 0.13 2.70 -0.02
N ALA A 175 0.72 3.71 0.64
CA ALA A 175 0.10 4.34 1.82
C ALA A 175 -1.20 5.06 1.45
N ALA A 176 -1.10 5.99 0.48
CA ALA A 176 -2.25 6.74 -0.03
C ALA A 176 -3.31 5.83 -0.67
N GLY A 177 -2.89 4.82 -1.43
CA GLY A 177 -3.81 3.88 -2.10
C GLY A 177 -4.61 3.04 -1.12
N MET A 178 -4.00 2.58 -0.02
CA MET A 178 -4.72 1.88 1.04
C MET A 178 -5.77 2.78 1.71
N ASP A 179 -5.43 4.05 1.97
CA ASP A 179 -6.40 4.98 2.57
C ASP A 179 -7.56 5.29 1.61
N VAL A 180 -7.27 5.57 0.34
CA VAL A 180 -8.29 5.76 -0.72
C VAL A 180 -9.20 4.52 -0.82
N PHE A 181 -8.61 3.34 -0.87
CA PHE A 181 -9.36 2.08 -0.96
C PHE A 181 -10.31 1.88 0.23
N LEU A 182 -9.83 2.10 1.46
CA LEU A 182 -10.65 1.93 2.66
C LEU A 182 -11.77 2.99 2.75
N ARG A 183 -11.48 4.23 2.35
CA ARG A 183 -12.50 5.30 2.24
C ARG A 183 -13.54 4.95 1.19
N TYR A 184 -13.13 4.48 0.01
CA TYR A 184 -14.04 4.02 -1.03
C TYR A 184 -14.95 2.91 -0.49
N CYS A 185 -14.38 1.87 0.13
CA CYS A 185 -15.17 0.76 0.67
C CYS A 185 -16.22 1.25 1.68
N ALA A 186 -15.87 2.23 2.52
CA ALA A 186 -16.80 2.82 3.47
C ALA A 186 -17.89 3.67 2.80
N LEU A 187 -17.55 4.43 1.75
CA LEU A 187 -18.49 5.27 0.99
C LEU A 187 -19.48 4.43 0.17
N ALA A 188 -19.00 3.37 -0.48
CA ALA A 188 -19.78 2.49 -1.35
C ALA A 188 -20.43 1.31 -0.59
N ASP A 189 -20.21 1.19 0.73
CA ASP A 189 -20.56 0.00 1.54
C ASP A 189 -20.05 -1.32 0.91
N SER A 190 -18.91 -1.28 0.23
CA SER A 190 -18.34 -2.45 -0.45
C SER A 190 -17.66 -3.37 0.56
N ARG A 191 -17.98 -4.67 0.46
CA ARG A 191 -17.40 -5.73 1.30
C ARG A 191 -16.54 -6.71 0.52
N ASP A 192 -16.69 -6.75 -0.80
CA ASP A 192 -16.01 -7.70 -1.68
C ASP A 192 -14.95 -7.02 -2.58
N SER A 193 -14.71 -5.71 -2.40
CA SER A 193 -13.57 -5.03 -3.02
C SER A 193 -12.24 -5.59 -2.52
N GLU A 194 -11.26 -5.62 -3.42
CA GLU A 194 -9.94 -6.20 -3.21
C GLU A 194 -8.86 -5.15 -3.47
N PHE A 195 -7.84 -5.11 -2.62
CA PHE A 195 -6.68 -4.23 -2.78
C PHE A 195 -5.45 -5.04 -3.16
N TYR A 196 -4.74 -4.58 -4.17
CA TYR A 196 -3.48 -5.15 -4.61
C TYR A 196 -2.46 -4.06 -4.89
N VAL A 197 -1.19 -4.43 -4.87
CA VAL A 197 -0.09 -3.51 -5.12
C VAL A 197 0.83 -4.10 -6.16
N VAL A 198 1.28 -3.28 -7.11
CA VAL A 198 2.25 -3.69 -8.13
C VAL A 198 3.39 -2.70 -8.24
N ARG A 199 4.58 -3.20 -8.56
CA ARG A 199 5.77 -2.38 -8.79
C ARG A 199 6.41 -2.74 -10.12
N PHE A 200 6.97 -1.75 -10.81
CA PHE A 200 7.61 -1.96 -12.11
C PHE A 200 9.09 -2.32 -11.94
N SER A 201 9.77 -1.63 -11.02
CA SER A 201 11.18 -1.86 -10.73
C SER A 201 11.55 -1.43 -9.31
N ARG A 202 12.69 -1.94 -8.83
CA ARG A 202 13.24 -1.54 -7.52
C ARG A 202 13.66 -0.06 -7.49
N CYS A 203 14.23 0.47 -8.57
CA CYS A 203 14.90 1.78 -8.56
C CYS A 203 14.37 2.80 -9.59
N LYS A 204 13.15 2.66 -10.12
CA LYS A 204 12.56 3.50 -11.20
C LYS A 204 13.38 3.55 -12.51
N LYS A 205 14.40 2.70 -12.66
CA LYS A 205 15.32 2.70 -13.81
C LYS A 205 14.90 1.76 -14.94
N LEU A 206 13.89 0.91 -14.72
CA LEU A 206 13.44 -0.14 -15.65
C LEU A 206 11.89 -0.23 -15.67
N ASP A 207 11.22 0.92 -15.70
CA ASP A 207 9.75 1.02 -15.61
C ASP A 207 9.09 0.78 -16.98
N HIS A 208 9.30 -0.40 -17.55
CA HIS A 208 8.71 -0.77 -18.85
C HIS A 208 7.34 -1.42 -18.73
N GLU A 209 7.08 -2.16 -17.64
CA GLU A 209 5.80 -2.79 -17.35
C GLU A 209 5.68 -3.20 -15.86
N PRO A 210 4.45 -3.36 -15.34
CA PRO A 210 4.20 -3.99 -14.05
C PRO A 210 4.80 -5.40 -13.94
N ARG A 211 5.54 -5.69 -12.86
CA ARG A 211 6.20 -6.99 -12.66
C ARG A 211 5.33 -7.96 -11.87
N LEU A 212 4.50 -8.69 -12.61
CA LEU A 212 3.69 -9.79 -12.10
C LEU A 212 4.17 -11.11 -12.66
N ASN A 213 4.22 -12.14 -11.82
CA ASN A 213 4.40 -13.53 -12.25
C ASN A 213 3.09 -14.12 -12.77
N GLU A 214 3.13 -15.35 -13.30
CA GLU A 214 1.97 -16.00 -13.89
C GLU A 214 0.84 -16.24 -12.89
N ARG A 215 1.17 -16.74 -11.70
CA ARG A 215 0.19 -17.00 -10.65
C ARG A 215 -0.51 -15.72 -10.16
N GLU A 216 0.22 -14.62 -10.03
CA GLU A 216 -0.37 -13.31 -9.70
C GLU A 216 -1.30 -12.83 -10.81
N ARG A 217 -0.94 -13.03 -12.08
CA ARG A 217 -1.81 -12.70 -13.21
C ARG A 217 -3.10 -13.51 -13.17
N GLU A 218 -3.03 -14.81 -12.89
CA GLU A 218 -4.20 -15.68 -12.73
C GLU A 218 -5.09 -15.24 -11.56
N MET A 219 -4.49 -15.12 -10.36
CA MET A 219 -5.19 -14.66 -9.17
C MET A 219 -5.85 -13.30 -9.37
N LEU A 220 -5.18 -12.35 -10.04
CA LEU A 220 -5.77 -11.05 -10.32
C LEU A 220 -6.92 -11.15 -11.30
N ARG A 221 -6.86 -12.01 -12.32
CA ARG A 221 -7.99 -12.23 -13.23
C ARG A 221 -9.20 -12.77 -12.49
N GLU A 222 -9.00 -13.76 -11.62
CA GLU A 222 -10.06 -14.32 -10.76
C GLU A 222 -10.65 -13.24 -9.84
N LYS A 223 -9.80 -12.47 -9.15
CA LYS A 223 -10.25 -11.38 -8.27
C LYS A 223 -10.99 -10.27 -9.01
N ALA A 224 -10.70 -10.08 -10.29
CA ALA A 224 -11.34 -9.05 -11.10
C ALA A 224 -12.74 -9.46 -11.55
N GLU A 225 -13.12 -10.74 -11.48
CA GLU A 225 -14.45 -11.20 -11.90
C GLU A 225 -15.55 -10.39 -11.21
N ARG A 226 -16.44 -9.81 -12.02
CA ARG A 226 -17.58 -8.98 -11.56
C ARG A 226 -17.19 -7.73 -10.75
N LYS A 227 -15.94 -7.28 -10.88
CA LYS A 227 -15.46 -6.01 -10.31
C LYS A 227 -15.00 -5.06 -11.40
N GLU A 228 -15.12 -3.77 -11.13
CA GLU A 228 -14.43 -2.75 -11.91
C GLU A 228 -12.96 -2.66 -11.48
N ILE A 229 -12.08 -2.32 -12.41
CA ILE A 229 -10.64 -2.35 -12.18
C ILE A 229 -10.13 -0.93 -12.08
N ILE A 230 -9.57 -0.60 -10.92
CA ILE A 230 -8.92 0.67 -10.65
C ILE A 230 -7.42 0.48 -10.66
N VAL A 231 -6.72 1.33 -11.40
CA VAL A 231 -5.27 1.51 -11.31
C VAL A 231 -5.01 2.87 -10.68
N PHE A 232 -4.23 2.89 -9.60
CA PHE A 232 -4.01 4.08 -8.79
C PHE A 232 -2.53 4.40 -8.67
N ASP A 233 -2.18 5.67 -8.85
CA ASP A 233 -0.83 6.21 -8.62
C ASP A 233 -0.89 7.36 -7.60
N GLU A 234 0.16 7.59 -6.82
CA GLU A 234 0.14 8.69 -5.85
C GLU A 234 0.19 10.07 -6.50
N ASP A 235 0.86 10.16 -7.65
CA ASP A 235 1.17 11.38 -8.38
C ASP A 235 1.08 11.13 -9.90
N SER A 236 0.96 12.20 -10.68
CA SER A 236 0.84 12.16 -12.14
C SER A 236 1.87 13.02 -12.86
N TRP A 237 3.02 13.36 -12.24
CA TRP A 237 3.97 14.36 -12.76
C TRP A 237 4.21 14.30 -14.28
N THR A 238 4.33 13.11 -14.88
CA THR A 238 4.35 12.90 -16.34
C THR A 238 3.23 12.02 -16.89
N GLY A 239 2.44 11.37 -16.02
CA GLY A 239 1.43 10.38 -16.39
C GLY A 239 1.97 9.09 -17.06
N GLY A 240 3.29 8.95 -17.24
CA GLY A 240 3.88 7.83 -17.97
C GLY A 240 3.62 6.48 -17.30
N THR A 241 3.85 6.39 -15.99
CA THR A 241 3.71 5.13 -15.23
C THR A 241 2.27 4.63 -15.24
N ILE A 242 1.30 5.50 -14.95
CA ILE A 242 -0.12 5.13 -14.92
C ILE A 242 -0.63 4.74 -16.31
N ASN A 243 -0.15 5.39 -17.39
CA ASN A 243 -0.53 5.03 -18.76
C ASN A 243 0.02 3.65 -19.17
N ILE A 244 1.27 3.34 -18.82
CA ILE A 244 1.85 2.02 -19.05
C ILE A 244 1.09 0.95 -18.25
N ALA A 245 0.77 1.24 -16.98
CA ALA A 245 -0.04 0.36 -16.15
C ALA A 245 -1.43 0.13 -16.77
N ALA A 246 -2.09 1.18 -17.27
CA ALA A 246 -3.38 1.10 -17.96
C ALA A 246 -3.32 0.16 -19.17
N GLY A 247 -2.32 0.33 -20.04
CA GLY A 247 -2.14 -0.54 -21.20
C GLY A 247 -1.89 -1.99 -20.81
N TYR A 248 -1.01 -2.22 -19.82
CA TYR A 248 -0.71 -3.56 -19.32
C TYR A 248 -1.96 -4.25 -18.74
N PHE A 249 -2.68 -3.57 -17.83
CA PHE A 249 -3.84 -4.16 -17.18
C PHE A 249 -5.06 -4.27 -18.12
N GLY A 250 -5.23 -3.33 -19.03
CA GLY A 250 -6.23 -3.45 -20.11
C GLY A 250 -6.02 -4.72 -20.94
N ASN A 251 -4.77 -5.04 -21.27
CA ASN A 251 -4.41 -6.29 -21.93
C ASN A 251 -4.54 -7.52 -21.00
N LEU A 252 -4.17 -7.41 -19.73
CA LEU A 252 -4.25 -8.53 -18.79
C LEU A 252 -5.70 -9.02 -18.60
N PHE A 253 -6.63 -8.06 -18.48
CA PHE A 253 -8.03 -8.30 -18.16
C PHE A 253 -8.96 -8.27 -19.38
N GLN A 254 -8.45 -7.90 -20.55
CA GLN A 254 -9.21 -7.79 -21.82
C GLN A 254 -10.44 -6.89 -21.71
N ARG A 255 -10.34 -5.80 -20.93
CA ARG A 255 -11.42 -4.82 -20.71
C ARG A 255 -10.88 -3.49 -20.22
N ARG A 256 -11.76 -2.48 -20.19
CA ARG A 256 -11.43 -1.14 -19.69
C ARG A 256 -10.98 -1.21 -18.23
N VAL A 257 -9.88 -0.50 -17.94
CA VAL A 257 -9.43 -0.16 -16.59
C VAL A 257 -9.60 1.34 -16.39
N MET A 258 -9.88 1.76 -15.16
CA MET A 258 -9.99 3.18 -14.80
C MET A 258 -8.74 3.61 -14.03
N CYS A 259 -8.24 4.81 -14.30
CA CYS A 259 -7.00 5.32 -13.75
C CYS A 259 -7.28 6.55 -12.90
N PHE A 260 -6.72 6.57 -11.69
CA PHE A 260 -6.85 7.68 -10.75
C PHE A 260 -5.49 8.04 -10.15
N THR A 261 -5.29 9.32 -9.84
CA THR A 261 -4.13 9.79 -9.09
C THR A 261 -4.56 10.57 -7.85
N ASN A 262 -3.69 10.65 -6.84
CA ASN A 262 -4.07 11.28 -5.56
C ASN A 262 -3.76 12.78 -5.50
N LEU A 263 -2.58 13.22 -5.96
CA LEU A 263 -2.19 14.64 -5.90
C LEU A 263 -2.94 15.55 -6.90
N HIS A 264 -3.51 14.96 -7.94
CA HIS A 264 -4.33 15.64 -8.95
C HIS A 264 -5.66 14.90 -9.15
N PRO A 265 -6.47 14.78 -8.08
CA PRO A 265 -7.59 13.84 -8.02
C PRO A 265 -8.81 14.29 -8.81
#